data_AF-A0A945L2I2-F1
#
_entry.id   AF-A0A945L2I2-F1
#
_cell.length_a   1.000
_cell.length_b   1.000
_cell.length_c   1.000
_cell.angle_alpha   90.00
_cell.angle_beta   90.00
_cell.angle_gamma   90.00
#
_symmetry.space_group_name_H-M   'P 1'
#
loop_
_entity.id
_entity.type
_entity.pdbx_description
1 polymer ?
#
loop_
_entity_poly.entity_id
_entity_poly.type
_entity_poly.pdbx_seq_one_letter_code
_entity_poly.pdbx_strand_id
1 'polypeptide(L)'
;MLKVAGHVLIGLLILLAGFQYSKIGSGSGEGFPQRPVRVVVPFNPGGGTDTYARILQKAIKDHNLMPQPLVIVNKPGGGATIGSNYVKDARNDGYTLLCLHEALMTSKATGQSMYGAEAFEAVAATGEMGQVVLVANDSRFATLNELMEIAKAEPETLKFGVNLGTPTHFSGIQLETTLPGARFRLVTTGGGANRLAALMGGHLDAAIFSVGELIRFRDNGLRALAYLGENRLDAIPEIPTAKELGYPVFSSNLQYWWLPKGTDPEILDYMASVLKQAMETDYVLERSKELEILPRTILGDELAERIESKTKLFSLMKTEQRVDLPDVTAWTIAGICVFGAMILGKFVFGKRSASEKATEGRMRYDLAFGTLGMCLVYVLLMGLGVLSFVWATIAFIVASGLYLTSCDKRKLVYVLEVALVMSLGLHYVFTVLFAIQLP
;
A
#
# COMPACT_ATOMS: atom_id res chain seq x y z
N MET A 1 21.37 42.68 -21.66
CA MET A 1 20.98 41.43 -20.97
C MET A 1 19.85 40.64 -21.63
N LEU A 2 19.04 41.22 -22.54
CA LEU A 2 17.92 40.50 -23.20
C LEU A 2 18.32 39.54 -24.36
N LYS A 3 19.56 39.59 -24.87
CA LYS A 3 19.98 38.70 -25.99
C LYS A 3 20.57 37.35 -25.54
N VAL A 4 20.97 37.23 -24.26
CA VAL A 4 21.52 35.99 -23.69
C VAL A 4 20.40 35.03 -23.26
N ALA A 5 19.24 35.56 -22.83
CA ALA A 5 18.09 34.75 -22.43
C ALA A 5 17.42 33.99 -23.60
N GLY A 6 17.46 34.53 -24.82
CA GLY A 6 16.88 33.87 -26.01
C GLY A 6 17.67 32.62 -26.45
N HIS A 7 18.99 32.63 -26.28
CA HIS A 7 19.84 31.50 -26.67
C HIS A 7 19.81 30.37 -25.63
N VAL A 8 19.60 30.69 -24.35
CA VAL A 8 19.40 29.69 -23.29
C VAL A 8 18.04 28.99 -23.43
N LEU A 9 16.99 29.70 -23.86
CA LEU A 9 15.66 29.12 -24.04
C LEU A 9 15.57 28.22 -25.29
N ILE A 10 16.29 28.56 -26.37
CA ILE A 10 16.41 27.71 -27.57
C ILE A 10 17.31 26.50 -27.28
N GLY A 11 18.36 26.67 -26.47
CA GLY A 11 19.20 25.55 -25.98
C GLY A 11 18.44 24.56 -25.10
N LEU A 12 17.52 25.04 -24.24
CA LEU A 12 16.68 24.19 -23.40
C LEU A 12 15.60 23.45 -24.19
N LEU A 13 15.04 24.07 -25.24
CA LEU A 13 14.07 23.43 -26.14
C LEU A 13 14.69 22.37 -27.05
N ILE A 14 15.96 22.52 -27.43
CA ILE A 14 16.71 21.49 -28.17
C ILE A 14 17.14 20.34 -27.24
N LEU A 15 17.40 20.60 -25.96
CA LEU A 15 17.61 19.54 -24.95
C LEU A 15 16.32 18.78 -24.60
N LEU A 16 15.14 19.42 -24.68
CA LEU A 16 13.83 18.77 -24.49
C LEU A 16 13.32 18.04 -25.76
N ALA A 17 13.75 18.45 -26.96
CA ALA A 17 13.48 17.75 -28.22
C ALA A 17 14.52 16.66 -28.55
N GLY A 18 15.66 16.65 -27.85
CA GLY A 18 16.72 15.65 -27.96
C GLY A 18 16.50 14.39 -27.12
N PHE A 19 15.46 14.34 -26.28
CA PHE A 19 14.94 13.08 -25.75
C PHE A 19 14.16 12.40 -26.88
N GLN A 20 14.90 11.97 -27.91
CA GLN A 20 14.38 11.03 -28.87
C GLN A 20 13.81 9.87 -28.06
N TYR A 21 12.53 9.63 -28.31
CA TYR A 21 11.96 8.30 -28.27
C TYR A 21 12.90 7.39 -29.08
N SER A 22 13.94 6.87 -28.43
CA SER A 22 14.39 5.53 -28.77
C SER A 22 13.16 4.68 -28.51
N LYS A 23 12.44 4.34 -29.58
CA LYS A 23 11.91 2.99 -29.73
C LYS A 23 13.11 2.06 -29.48
N ILE A 24 13.44 1.83 -28.21
CA ILE A 24 14.08 0.60 -27.80
C ILE A 24 13.03 -0.40 -28.24
N GLY A 25 13.36 -1.13 -29.31
CA GLY A 25 12.51 -2.15 -29.86
C GLY A 25 11.98 -3.01 -28.71
N SER A 26 10.77 -3.50 -28.90
CA SER A 26 10.39 -4.82 -28.40
C SER A 26 11.49 -5.80 -28.80
N GLY A 27 12.55 -5.86 -27.99
CA GLY A 27 13.57 -6.88 -28.07
C GLY A 27 12.88 -8.14 -27.63
N SER A 28 12.53 -8.94 -28.64
CA SER A 28 12.31 -10.38 -28.56
C SER A 28 13.26 -11.03 -27.55
N GLY A 29 12.82 -12.11 -26.91
CA GLY A 29 13.48 -12.87 -25.83
C GLY A 29 14.90 -13.41 -26.10
N GLU A 30 15.63 -12.91 -27.10
CA GLU A 30 17.05 -13.17 -27.27
C GLU A 30 17.87 -12.44 -26.18
N GLY A 31 18.12 -13.16 -25.09
CA GLY A 31 19.10 -12.80 -24.07
C GLY A 31 18.56 -12.18 -22.79
N PHE A 32 17.25 -12.23 -22.51
CA PHE A 32 16.74 -11.86 -21.18
C PHE A 32 17.25 -12.86 -20.11
N PRO A 33 17.70 -12.40 -18.93
CA PRO A 33 17.97 -11.02 -18.53
C PRO A 33 19.41 -10.56 -18.88
N GLN A 34 19.57 -9.30 -19.31
CA GLN A 34 20.87 -8.67 -19.63
C GLN A 34 21.35 -7.68 -18.56
N ARG A 35 20.52 -7.41 -17.56
CA ARG A 35 20.81 -6.54 -16.41
C ARG A 35 20.10 -7.05 -15.15
N PRO A 36 20.45 -6.55 -13.95
CA PRO A 36 19.79 -6.96 -12.73
C PRO A 36 18.27 -6.83 -12.78
N VAL A 37 17.58 -7.86 -12.28
CA VAL A 37 16.11 -7.90 -12.18
C VAL A 37 15.71 -7.46 -10.78
N ARG A 38 14.84 -6.45 -10.67
CA ARG A 38 14.39 -5.94 -9.37
C ARG A 38 13.12 -6.65 -8.94
N VAL A 39 13.06 -7.04 -7.67
CA VAL A 39 11.84 -7.53 -7.03
C VAL A 39 11.43 -6.53 -5.97
N VAL A 40 10.27 -5.95 -6.15
CA VAL A 40 9.67 -5.03 -5.20
C VAL A 40 8.93 -5.83 -4.15
N VAL A 41 9.30 -5.62 -2.89
CA VAL A 41 8.60 -6.14 -1.71
C VAL A 41 7.91 -4.96 -1.03
N PRO A 42 6.58 -4.91 -0.96
CA PRO A 42 5.86 -3.70 -0.54
C PRO A 42 5.69 -3.62 0.99
N PHE A 43 6.73 -4.05 1.73
CA PHE A 43 6.78 -4.08 3.18
C PHE A 43 8.19 -3.73 3.68
N ASN A 44 8.28 -3.38 4.97
CA ASN A 44 9.55 -3.10 5.62
C ASN A 44 10.48 -4.33 5.61
N PRO A 45 11.81 -4.11 5.56
CA PRO A 45 12.80 -5.19 5.71
C PRO A 45 12.57 -6.03 6.98
N GLY A 46 12.85 -7.33 6.92
CA GLY A 46 12.75 -8.26 8.04
C GLY A 46 11.34 -8.81 8.35
N GLY A 47 10.32 -8.40 7.59
CA GLY A 47 9.01 -9.05 7.59
C GLY A 47 9.01 -10.41 6.85
N GLY A 48 7.91 -11.17 6.97
CA GLY A 48 7.79 -12.49 6.34
C GLY A 48 8.03 -12.51 4.82
N THR A 49 7.35 -11.65 4.05
CA THR A 49 7.55 -11.55 2.59
C THR A 49 8.99 -11.14 2.21
N ASP A 50 9.60 -10.19 2.94
CA ASP A 50 10.99 -9.77 2.67
C ASP A 50 11.98 -10.91 2.93
N THR A 51 11.83 -11.59 4.06
CA THR A 51 12.66 -12.74 4.44
C THR A 51 12.56 -13.85 3.39
N TYR A 52 11.33 -14.17 2.97
CA TYR A 52 11.07 -15.18 1.95
C TYR A 52 11.64 -14.81 0.57
N ALA A 53 11.46 -13.57 0.12
CA ALA A 53 12.01 -13.12 -1.15
C ALA A 53 13.56 -13.16 -1.15
N ARG A 54 14.20 -12.88 -0.02
CA ARG A 54 15.66 -12.99 0.15
C ARG A 54 16.17 -14.43 0.19
N ILE A 55 15.37 -15.38 0.69
CA ILE A 55 15.68 -16.81 0.61
C ILE A 55 15.76 -17.24 -0.85
N LEU A 56 14.74 -16.91 -1.65
CA LEU A 56 14.76 -17.22 -3.09
C LEU A 56 15.86 -16.47 -3.85
N GLN A 57 16.10 -15.20 -3.53
CA GLN A 57 17.21 -14.43 -4.09
C GLN A 57 18.55 -15.13 -3.88
N LYS A 58 18.81 -15.64 -2.67
CA LYS A 58 20.06 -16.35 -2.35
C LYS A 58 20.15 -17.69 -3.07
N ALA A 59 19.07 -18.46 -3.12
CA ALA A 59 19.01 -19.72 -3.86
C ALA A 59 19.33 -19.53 -5.35
N ILE A 60 18.67 -18.55 -5.98
CA ILE A 60 18.89 -18.19 -7.39
C ILE A 60 20.35 -17.82 -7.64
N LYS A 61 20.95 -17.04 -6.74
CA LYS A 61 22.36 -16.61 -6.84
C LYS A 61 23.32 -17.78 -6.69
N ASP A 62 23.19 -18.55 -5.62
CA ASP A 62 24.17 -19.58 -5.27
C ASP A 62 24.16 -20.76 -6.25
N HIS A 63 23.00 -21.03 -6.86
CA HIS A 63 22.83 -22.07 -7.88
C HIS A 63 22.97 -21.53 -9.32
N ASN A 64 23.32 -20.25 -9.51
CA ASN A 64 23.47 -19.61 -10.83
C ASN A 64 22.26 -19.84 -11.76
N LEU A 65 21.04 -19.77 -11.21
CA LEU A 65 19.81 -20.08 -11.96
C LEU A 65 19.46 -19.02 -13.02
N MET A 66 20.11 -17.86 -12.98
CA MET A 66 19.98 -16.80 -13.98
C MET A 66 21.31 -16.04 -14.11
N PRO A 67 21.62 -15.46 -15.30
CA PRO A 67 22.90 -14.81 -15.56
C PRO A 67 23.03 -13.44 -14.89
N GLN A 68 21.95 -12.87 -14.37
CA GLN A 68 21.90 -11.54 -13.76
C GLN A 68 21.33 -11.61 -12.36
N PRO A 69 21.81 -10.80 -11.40
CA PRO A 69 21.34 -10.89 -10.04
C PRO A 69 19.89 -10.40 -9.92
N LEU A 70 19.14 -11.08 -9.06
CA LEU A 70 17.87 -10.61 -8.55
C LEU A 70 18.13 -9.65 -7.38
N VAL A 71 17.47 -8.49 -7.32
CA VAL A 71 17.69 -7.45 -6.30
C VAL A 71 16.38 -7.10 -5.59
N ILE A 72 16.31 -7.38 -4.30
CA ILE A 72 15.15 -7.03 -3.47
C ILE A 72 15.14 -5.53 -3.14
N VAL A 73 14.02 -4.87 -3.42
CA VAL A 73 13.78 -3.45 -3.11
C VAL A 73 12.51 -3.32 -2.27
N ASN A 74 12.66 -2.85 -1.04
CA ASN A 74 11.52 -2.64 -0.15
C ASN A 74 10.81 -1.30 -0.47
N LYS A 75 9.49 -1.33 -0.68
CA LYS A 75 8.64 -0.14 -0.89
C LYS A 75 7.38 -0.20 0.00
N PRO A 76 7.52 0.02 1.33
CA PRO A 76 6.41 -0.09 2.27
C PRO A 76 5.36 1.01 2.09
N GLY A 77 4.17 0.76 2.66
CA GLY A 77 3.11 1.75 2.87
C GLY A 77 1.81 1.44 2.14
N GLY A 78 0.73 2.09 2.57
CA GLY A 78 -0.61 1.92 2.02
C GLY A 78 -1.14 0.48 2.05
N GLY A 79 -0.75 -0.36 3.02
CA GLY A 79 -1.17 -1.78 3.02
C GLY A 79 -0.67 -2.55 1.78
N ALA A 80 0.52 -2.19 1.30
CA ALA A 80 1.20 -2.65 0.09
C ALA A 80 0.89 -1.89 -1.21
N THR A 81 -0.11 -1.00 -1.22
CA THR A 81 -0.54 -0.33 -2.46
C THR A 81 0.52 0.61 -3.04
N ILE A 82 1.38 1.21 -2.23
CA ILE A 82 2.47 2.08 -2.72
C ILE A 82 3.46 1.28 -3.57
N GLY A 83 3.91 0.12 -3.06
CA GLY A 83 4.86 -0.73 -3.76
C GLY A 83 4.25 -1.45 -4.96
N SER A 84 3.00 -1.93 -4.86
CA SER A 84 2.33 -2.55 -6.00
C SER A 84 1.99 -1.56 -7.10
N ASN A 85 1.62 -0.31 -6.79
CA ASN A 85 1.42 0.74 -7.81
C ASN A 85 2.71 1.03 -8.58
N TYR A 86 3.84 1.12 -7.86
CA TYR A 86 5.13 1.31 -8.49
C TYR A 86 5.46 0.21 -9.52
N VAL A 87 5.09 -1.05 -9.26
CA VAL A 87 5.29 -2.13 -10.23
C VAL A 87 4.24 -2.10 -11.33
N LYS A 88 2.97 -1.84 -11.02
CA LYS A 88 1.88 -1.69 -12.01
C LYS A 88 2.25 -0.68 -13.10
N ASP A 89 2.89 0.42 -12.71
CA ASP A 89 3.28 1.52 -13.61
C ASP A 89 4.70 1.36 -14.19
N ALA A 90 5.39 0.26 -13.88
CA ALA A 90 6.70 -0.04 -14.45
C ALA A 90 6.61 -0.51 -15.90
N ARG A 91 7.74 -0.50 -16.61
CA ARG A 91 7.86 -1.11 -17.94
C ARG A 91 7.59 -2.61 -17.84
N ASN A 92 6.79 -3.13 -18.77
CA ASN A 92 6.47 -4.56 -18.95
C ASN A 92 7.64 -5.35 -19.58
N ASP A 93 8.89 -5.02 -19.25
CA ASP A 93 10.11 -5.55 -19.86
C ASP A 93 10.77 -6.67 -19.03
N GLY A 94 10.08 -7.19 -18.02
CA GLY A 94 10.57 -8.28 -17.16
C GLY A 94 11.51 -7.86 -16.02
N TYR A 95 11.98 -6.62 -15.96
CA TYR A 95 13.02 -6.23 -14.98
C TYR A 95 12.50 -5.65 -13.66
N THR A 96 11.19 -5.59 -13.48
CA THR A 96 10.55 -5.10 -12.25
C THR A 96 9.41 -6.03 -11.86
N LEU A 97 9.71 -7.01 -11.01
CA LEU A 97 8.74 -7.93 -10.45
C LEU A 97 8.17 -7.37 -9.14
N LEU A 98 7.00 -7.86 -8.77
CA LEU A 98 6.38 -7.68 -7.46
C LEU A 98 6.34 -9.03 -6.75
N CYS A 99 6.86 -9.10 -5.53
CA CYS A 99 6.60 -10.21 -4.63
C CYS A 99 5.57 -9.74 -3.59
N LEU A 100 4.33 -10.19 -3.75
CA LEU A 100 3.22 -9.78 -2.90
C LEU A 100 2.22 -10.92 -2.76
N HIS A 101 1.82 -11.19 -1.52
CA HIS A 101 0.80 -12.18 -1.19
C HIS A 101 -0.60 -11.71 -1.57
N GLU A 102 -1.65 -12.27 -0.96
CA GLU A 102 -3.06 -11.99 -1.27
C GLU A 102 -3.51 -10.52 -1.06
N ALA A 103 -2.60 -9.63 -0.61
CA ALA A 103 -2.80 -8.19 -0.48
C ALA A 103 -3.35 -7.52 -1.76
N LEU A 104 -2.97 -7.97 -2.96
CA LEU A 104 -3.55 -7.42 -4.21
C LEU A 104 -5.06 -7.64 -4.31
N MET A 105 -5.53 -8.83 -3.94
CA MET A 105 -6.95 -9.18 -4.02
C MET A 105 -7.73 -8.58 -2.85
N THR A 106 -7.15 -8.64 -1.65
CA THR A 106 -7.75 -8.12 -0.42
C THR A 106 -7.84 -6.59 -0.41
N SER A 107 -6.82 -5.87 -0.85
CA SER A 107 -6.85 -4.40 -0.93
C SER A 107 -7.93 -3.88 -1.89
N LYS A 108 -8.10 -4.53 -3.05
CA LYS A 108 -9.22 -4.24 -3.98
C LYS A 108 -10.57 -4.53 -3.34
N ALA A 109 -10.73 -5.68 -2.70
CA ALA A 109 -11.98 -6.06 -2.04
C ALA A 109 -12.38 -5.09 -0.90
N THR A 110 -11.40 -4.46 -0.24
CA THR A 110 -11.64 -3.42 0.79
C THR A 110 -11.80 -2.00 0.23
N GLY A 111 -11.71 -1.79 -1.09
CA GLY A 111 -11.72 -0.46 -1.69
C GLY A 111 -10.47 0.39 -1.42
N GLN A 112 -9.45 -0.18 -0.79
CA GLN A 112 -8.17 0.49 -0.53
C GLN A 112 -7.33 0.65 -1.81
N SER A 113 -7.57 -0.22 -2.80
CA SER A 113 -6.99 -0.13 -4.14
C SER A 113 -8.10 -0.17 -5.20
N MET A 114 -7.94 0.61 -6.27
CA MET A 114 -8.84 0.60 -7.43
C MET A 114 -8.50 -0.53 -8.42
N TYR A 115 -7.41 -1.26 -8.18
CA TYR A 115 -6.94 -2.38 -9.00
C TYR A 115 -6.58 -3.58 -8.11
N GLY A 116 -6.56 -4.77 -8.71
CA GLY A 116 -6.18 -6.03 -8.07
C GLY A 116 -5.29 -6.84 -8.98
N ALA A 117 -5.44 -8.17 -8.94
CA ALA A 117 -4.64 -9.09 -9.74
C ALA A 117 -4.75 -8.84 -11.26
N GLU A 118 -5.88 -8.31 -11.75
CA GLU A 118 -6.10 -8.03 -13.17
C GLU A 118 -5.19 -6.95 -13.79
N ALA A 119 -4.43 -6.23 -12.95
CA ALA A 119 -3.47 -5.21 -13.36
C ALA A 119 -2.04 -5.76 -13.55
N PHE A 120 -1.85 -7.08 -13.43
CA PHE A 120 -0.56 -7.75 -13.48
C PHE A 120 -0.63 -9.03 -14.31
N GLU A 121 0.53 -9.52 -14.72
CA GLU A 121 0.72 -10.90 -15.17
C GLU A 121 1.22 -11.75 -13.99
N ALA A 122 0.60 -12.90 -13.75
CA ALA A 122 1.01 -13.83 -12.70
C ALA A 122 2.14 -14.74 -13.20
N VAL A 123 3.28 -14.74 -12.51
CA VAL A 123 4.45 -15.55 -12.86
C VAL A 123 4.39 -16.91 -12.15
N ALA A 124 4.22 -16.86 -10.83
CA ALA A 124 4.17 -18.03 -9.97
C ALA A 124 3.53 -17.66 -8.63
N ALA A 125 2.97 -18.66 -7.94
CA ALA A 125 2.83 -18.58 -6.49
C ALA A 125 3.79 -19.57 -5.84
N THR A 126 4.60 -19.07 -4.90
CA THR A 126 5.59 -19.88 -4.21
C THR A 126 5.50 -19.72 -2.71
N GLY A 127 5.48 -20.80 -1.96
CA GLY A 127 5.55 -20.76 -0.50
C GLY A 127 4.29 -20.20 0.16
N GLU A 128 3.74 -20.93 1.12
CA GLU A 128 2.54 -20.55 1.84
C GLU A 128 2.81 -20.49 3.34
N MET A 129 2.62 -19.32 3.93
CA MET A 129 2.81 -19.09 5.36
C MET A 129 1.46 -19.08 6.06
N GLY A 130 1.21 -20.06 6.93
CA GLY A 130 0.01 -20.06 7.76
C GLY A 130 -0.01 -18.89 8.75
N GLN A 131 -1.22 -18.48 9.17
CA GLN A 131 -1.40 -17.42 10.16
C GLN A 131 -1.85 -17.95 11.52
N VAL A 132 -1.55 -17.21 12.58
CA VAL A 132 -1.84 -17.56 13.97
C VAL A 132 -2.29 -16.32 14.74
N VAL A 133 -3.27 -16.51 15.63
CA VAL A 133 -3.72 -15.46 16.57
C VAL A 133 -2.83 -15.51 17.81
N LEU A 134 -2.11 -14.43 18.09
CA LEU A 134 -1.20 -14.29 19.23
C LEU A 134 -1.68 -13.23 20.20
N VAL A 135 -1.35 -13.46 21.48
CA VAL A 135 -1.43 -12.50 22.58
C VAL A 135 -0.09 -12.43 23.31
N ALA A 136 0.13 -11.39 24.11
CA ALA A 136 1.24 -11.38 25.06
C ALA A 136 1.07 -12.51 26.10
N ASN A 137 2.14 -13.08 26.64
CA ASN A 137 2.04 -14.23 27.54
C ASN A 137 1.43 -13.87 28.90
N ASP A 138 1.47 -12.60 29.31
CA ASP A 138 0.78 -12.05 30.48
C ASP A 138 -0.66 -11.59 30.16
N SER A 139 -1.14 -11.82 28.94
CA SER A 139 -2.50 -11.48 28.54
C SER A 139 -3.53 -12.18 29.41
N ARG A 140 -4.64 -11.47 29.67
CA ARG A 140 -5.84 -12.01 30.34
C ARG A 140 -6.54 -13.12 29.54
N PHE A 141 -6.19 -13.29 28.27
CA PHE A 141 -6.77 -14.31 27.40
C PHE A 141 -5.87 -15.56 27.36
N ALA A 142 -6.41 -16.68 27.84
CA ALA A 142 -5.79 -17.99 27.73
C ALA A 142 -6.23 -18.76 26.48
N THR A 143 -7.42 -18.45 25.95
CA THR A 143 -8.02 -19.17 24.82
C THR A 143 -8.61 -18.21 23.78
N LEU A 144 -8.78 -18.68 22.54
CA LEU A 144 -9.49 -17.91 21.51
C LEU A 144 -10.96 -17.66 21.91
N ASN A 145 -11.60 -18.62 22.58
CA ASN A 145 -12.99 -18.48 23.03
C ASN A 145 -13.16 -17.30 23.98
N GLU A 146 -12.27 -17.11 24.95
CA GLU A 146 -12.30 -15.96 25.86
C GLU A 146 -12.17 -14.63 25.12
N LEU A 147 -11.25 -14.57 24.14
CA LEU A 147 -11.07 -13.38 23.29
C LEU A 147 -12.36 -13.06 22.51
N MET A 148 -12.97 -14.08 21.90
CA MET A 148 -14.18 -13.93 21.07
C MET A 148 -15.42 -13.57 21.90
N GLU A 149 -15.60 -14.17 23.08
CA GLU A 149 -16.72 -13.83 23.97
C GLU A 149 -16.62 -12.40 24.49
N ILE A 150 -15.43 -11.91 24.84
CA ILE A 150 -15.25 -10.49 25.20
C ILE A 150 -15.48 -9.58 23.99
N ALA A 151 -15.01 -9.95 22.79
CA ALA A 151 -15.28 -9.18 21.58
C ALA A 151 -16.79 -9.05 21.29
N LYS A 152 -17.61 -10.00 21.72
CA LYS A 152 -19.07 -9.98 21.61
C LYS A 152 -19.75 -9.23 22.75
N ALA A 153 -19.30 -9.43 23.99
CA ALA A 153 -19.86 -8.78 25.17
C ALA A 153 -19.56 -7.27 25.17
N GLU A 154 -18.36 -6.90 24.70
CA GLU A 154 -17.85 -5.53 24.66
C GLU A 154 -17.33 -5.19 23.26
N PRO A 155 -18.21 -5.00 22.26
CA PRO A 155 -17.83 -4.70 20.88
C PRO A 155 -16.86 -3.49 20.79
N GLU A 156 -15.84 -3.60 19.95
CA GLU A 156 -14.85 -2.54 19.66
C GLU A 156 -13.98 -2.08 20.83
N THR A 157 -13.95 -2.83 21.94
CA THR A 157 -13.05 -2.54 23.08
C THR A 157 -11.68 -3.17 22.91
N LEU A 158 -11.61 -4.37 22.32
CA LEU A 158 -10.38 -5.13 22.12
C LEU A 158 -9.59 -4.61 20.92
N LYS A 159 -8.38 -4.12 21.16
CA LYS A 159 -7.45 -3.65 20.13
C LYS A 159 -6.80 -4.85 19.46
N PHE A 160 -7.21 -5.13 18.23
CA PHE A 160 -6.75 -6.30 17.48
C PHE A 160 -5.82 -5.87 16.35
N GLY A 161 -4.56 -6.26 16.44
CA GLY A 161 -3.49 -5.81 15.54
C GLY A 161 -3.54 -6.49 14.18
N VAL A 162 -3.70 -5.70 13.13
CA VAL A 162 -3.74 -6.13 11.73
C VAL A 162 -2.97 -5.14 10.85
N ASN A 163 -2.99 -5.35 9.54
CA ASN A 163 -2.66 -4.34 8.54
C ASN A 163 -3.83 -4.21 7.56
N LEU A 164 -4.44 -3.02 7.48
CA LEU A 164 -5.61 -2.79 6.63
C LEU A 164 -5.32 -3.11 5.17
N GLY A 165 -6.31 -3.71 4.51
CA GLY A 165 -6.22 -4.17 3.11
C GLY A 165 -5.36 -5.41 2.87
N THR A 166 -4.81 -6.03 3.92
CA THR A 166 -4.02 -7.28 3.81
C THR A 166 -4.79 -8.49 4.35
N PRO A 167 -4.32 -9.74 4.15
CA PRO A 167 -4.99 -10.92 4.70
C PRO A 167 -5.20 -10.86 6.21
N THR A 168 -4.29 -10.25 6.97
CA THR A 168 -4.47 -10.10 8.43
C THR A 168 -5.72 -9.28 8.80
N HIS A 169 -6.07 -8.28 7.99
CA HIS A 169 -7.33 -7.55 8.16
C HIS A 169 -8.52 -8.50 7.92
N PHE A 170 -8.47 -9.27 6.85
CA PHE A 170 -9.52 -10.22 6.52
C PHE A 170 -9.68 -11.34 7.54
N SER A 171 -8.61 -11.91 8.11
CA SER A 171 -8.75 -12.93 9.14
C SER A 171 -9.36 -12.36 10.43
N GLY A 172 -9.08 -11.09 10.77
CA GLY A 172 -9.77 -10.39 11.87
C GLY A 172 -11.27 -10.27 11.62
N ILE A 173 -11.66 -9.84 10.41
CA ILE A 173 -13.08 -9.76 10.01
C ILE A 173 -13.72 -11.16 9.98
N GLN A 174 -13.04 -12.18 9.45
CA GLN A 174 -13.56 -13.54 9.42
C GLN A 174 -13.84 -14.06 10.83
N LEU A 175 -12.93 -13.85 11.79
CA LEU A 175 -13.17 -14.18 13.19
C LEU A 175 -14.45 -13.54 13.71
N GLU A 176 -14.66 -12.24 13.50
CA GLU A 176 -15.90 -11.57 13.91
C GLU A 176 -17.15 -12.16 13.26
N THR A 177 -17.08 -12.57 11.99
CA THR A 177 -18.23 -13.18 11.30
C THR A 177 -18.61 -14.55 11.86
N THR A 178 -17.67 -15.25 12.50
CA THR A 178 -17.95 -16.58 13.10
C THR A 178 -18.81 -16.49 14.36
N LEU A 179 -18.84 -15.34 15.04
CA LEU A 179 -19.61 -15.14 16.26
C LEU A 179 -20.45 -13.85 16.14
N PRO A 180 -21.76 -13.95 15.83
CA PRO A 180 -22.63 -12.79 15.67
C PRO A 180 -22.57 -11.83 16.87
N GLY A 181 -22.30 -10.56 16.59
CA GLY A 181 -22.13 -9.49 17.58
C GLY A 181 -20.68 -9.23 17.99
N ALA A 182 -19.74 -10.14 17.71
CA ALA A 182 -18.32 -9.91 17.98
C ALA A 182 -17.76 -8.78 17.11
N ARG A 183 -17.02 -7.86 17.73
CA ARG A 183 -16.29 -6.77 17.07
C ARG A 183 -14.97 -6.48 17.77
N PHE A 184 -13.91 -6.41 16.97
CA PHE A 184 -12.61 -5.90 17.36
C PHE A 184 -12.44 -4.45 16.93
N ARG A 185 -11.69 -3.68 17.73
CA ARG A 185 -11.08 -2.44 17.26
C ARG A 185 -9.82 -2.80 16.50
N LEU A 186 -9.94 -2.89 15.17
CA LEU A 186 -8.82 -3.22 14.30
C LEU A 186 -7.79 -2.08 14.27
N VAL A 187 -6.54 -2.39 14.62
CA VAL A 187 -5.45 -1.41 14.69
C VAL A 187 -4.38 -1.75 13.66
N THR A 188 -4.13 -0.81 12.73
CA THR A 188 -3.06 -0.94 11.74
C THR A 188 -1.70 -0.77 12.40
N THR A 189 -0.88 -1.81 12.36
CA THR A 189 0.45 -1.84 12.99
C THR A 189 1.61 -1.92 12.00
N GLY A 190 1.31 -2.08 10.70
CA GLY A 190 2.32 -2.30 9.68
C GLY A 190 2.83 -3.75 9.67
N GLY A 191 4.14 -3.94 9.45
CA GLY A 191 4.78 -5.25 9.40
C GLY A 191 4.88 -5.93 10.77
N GLY A 192 5.21 -7.24 10.79
CA GLY A 192 5.20 -8.05 12.02
C GLY A 192 6.11 -7.58 13.14
N ALA A 193 7.27 -6.99 12.85
CA ALA A 193 8.16 -6.44 13.90
C ALA A 193 7.51 -5.26 14.67
N ASN A 194 6.85 -4.34 13.95
CA ASN A 194 6.12 -3.23 14.58
C ASN A 194 4.91 -3.75 15.37
N ARG A 195 4.22 -4.77 14.84
CA ARG A 195 3.10 -5.43 15.52
C ARG A 195 3.54 -6.13 16.80
N LEU A 196 4.69 -6.80 16.79
CA LEU A 196 5.28 -7.40 18.00
C LEU A 196 5.53 -6.33 19.06
N ALA A 197 6.22 -5.24 18.70
CA ALA A 197 6.49 -4.15 19.63
C ALA A 197 5.19 -3.54 20.20
N ALA A 198 4.16 -3.38 19.38
CA ALA A 198 2.86 -2.88 19.82
C ALA A 198 2.13 -3.85 20.76
N LEU A 199 2.22 -5.16 20.50
CA LEU A 199 1.63 -6.19 21.36
C LEU A 199 2.35 -6.25 22.71
N MET A 200 3.68 -6.31 22.70
CA MET A 200 4.49 -6.35 23.93
C MET A 200 4.42 -5.05 24.74
N GLY A 201 4.18 -3.91 24.08
CA GLY A 201 3.97 -2.62 24.73
C GLY A 201 2.55 -2.41 25.30
N GLY A 202 1.65 -3.40 25.19
CA GLY A 202 0.26 -3.27 25.66
C GLY A 202 -0.61 -2.33 24.82
N HIS A 203 -0.18 -2.00 23.60
CA HIS A 203 -0.97 -1.21 22.65
C HIS A 203 -1.99 -2.06 21.88
N LEU A 204 -1.85 -3.39 21.93
CA LEU A 204 -2.77 -4.38 21.37
C LEU A 204 -3.14 -5.42 22.42
N ASP A 205 -4.36 -5.94 22.36
CA ASP A 205 -4.82 -7.07 23.18
C ASP A 205 -4.48 -8.43 22.54
N ALA A 206 -4.60 -8.49 21.21
CA ALA A 206 -4.28 -9.65 20.38
C ALA A 206 -3.86 -9.18 18.99
N ALA A 207 -3.19 -10.03 18.22
CA ALA A 207 -2.84 -9.72 16.84
C ALA A 207 -2.63 -10.99 16.01
N ILE A 208 -2.73 -10.85 14.69
CA ILE A 208 -2.41 -11.94 13.76
C ILE A 208 -0.94 -11.87 13.37
N PHE A 209 -0.25 -13.00 13.35
CA PHE A 209 1.12 -13.16 12.84
C PHE A 209 1.22 -14.36 11.90
N SER A 210 2.32 -14.50 11.18
CA SER A 210 2.63 -15.78 10.52
C SER A 210 3.20 -16.80 11.50
N VAL A 211 3.13 -18.09 11.18
CA VAL A 211 3.77 -19.15 11.99
C VAL A 211 5.28 -18.94 12.09
N GLY A 212 5.95 -18.57 10.98
CA GLY A 212 7.38 -18.26 11.02
C GLY A 212 7.71 -17.06 11.93
N GLU A 213 6.82 -16.07 12.03
CA GLU A 213 6.96 -14.98 13.00
C GLU A 213 6.78 -15.48 14.44
N LEU A 214 5.80 -16.34 14.71
CA LEU A 214 5.64 -16.99 16.03
C LEU A 214 6.91 -17.73 16.44
N ILE A 215 7.51 -18.51 15.54
CA ILE A 215 8.74 -19.27 15.83
C ILE A 215 9.90 -18.34 16.13
N ARG A 216 10.10 -17.33 15.27
CA ARG A 216 11.17 -16.33 15.47
C ARG A 216 10.99 -15.53 16.75
N PHE A 217 9.75 -15.28 17.14
CA PHE A 217 9.41 -14.43 18.29
C PHE A 217 9.08 -15.22 19.56
N ARG A 218 9.24 -16.55 19.56
CA ARG A 218 8.79 -17.43 20.65
C ARG A 218 9.34 -17.01 22.02
N ASP A 219 10.58 -16.53 22.06
CA ASP A 219 11.27 -16.10 23.30
C ASP A 219 10.83 -14.71 23.80
N ASN A 220 10.02 -13.97 23.05
CA ASN A 220 9.54 -12.64 23.46
C ASN A 220 8.34 -12.71 24.41
N GLY A 221 7.94 -13.91 24.86
CA GLY A 221 6.79 -14.07 25.75
C GLY A 221 5.46 -13.86 25.01
N LEU A 222 5.25 -14.64 23.96
CA LEU A 222 3.98 -14.70 23.23
C LEU A 222 3.23 -15.99 23.55
N ARG A 223 1.90 -15.93 23.49
CA ARG A 223 1.02 -17.10 23.55
C ARG A 223 0.17 -17.15 22.29
N ALA A 224 0.14 -18.31 21.64
CA ALA A 224 -0.75 -18.55 20.53
C ALA A 224 -2.10 -19.09 21.01
N LEU A 225 -3.18 -18.49 20.53
CA LEU A 225 -4.54 -18.88 20.86
C LEU A 225 -5.14 -19.86 19.85
N ALA A 226 -4.84 -19.66 18.57
CA ALA A 226 -5.32 -20.52 17.50
C ALA A 226 -4.51 -20.39 16.22
N TYR A 227 -4.27 -21.51 15.56
CA TYR A 227 -3.78 -21.58 14.20
C TYR A 227 -4.93 -21.41 13.20
N LEU A 228 -4.76 -20.59 12.16
CA LEU A 228 -5.77 -20.33 11.12
C LEU A 228 -5.60 -21.24 9.90
N GLY A 229 -5.19 -22.49 10.12
CA GLY A 229 -5.11 -23.52 9.08
C GLY A 229 -6.23 -24.54 9.16
N GLU A 230 -6.35 -25.37 8.13
CA GLU A 230 -7.41 -26.39 8.05
C GLU A 230 -7.23 -27.51 9.07
N ASN A 231 -5.98 -27.91 9.29
CA ASN A 231 -5.56 -28.92 10.25
C ASN A 231 -4.45 -28.32 11.12
N ARG A 232 -4.16 -28.95 12.27
CA ARG A 232 -3.00 -28.57 13.08
C ARG A 232 -1.72 -28.70 12.25
N LEU A 233 -0.74 -27.87 12.59
CA LEU A 233 0.57 -27.89 11.95
C LEU A 233 1.54 -28.70 12.82
N ASP A 234 2.26 -29.64 12.22
CA ASP A 234 3.16 -30.57 12.93
C ASP A 234 4.24 -29.88 13.77
N ALA A 235 4.62 -28.66 13.40
CA ALA A 235 5.60 -27.85 14.13
C ALA A 235 5.05 -27.15 15.38
N ILE A 236 3.73 -27.03 15.48
CA ILE A 236 3.02 -26.45 16.61
C ILE A 236 1.78 -27.31 16.98
N PRO A 237 1.96 -28.62 17.24
CA PRO A 237 0.85 -29.56 17.42
C PRO A 237 0.02 -29.24 18.68
N GLU A 238 0.61 -28.51 19.63
CA GLU A 238 -0.05 -28.04 20.84
C GLU A 238 -1.07 -26.93 20.58
N ILE A 239 -0.93 -26.19 19.49
CA ILE A 239 -1.82 -25.06 19.15
C ILE A 239 -3.04 -25.61 18.39
N PRO A 240 -4.27 -25.46 18.93
CA PRO A 240 -5.47 -25.86 18.21
C PRO A 240 -5.71 -24.96 16.99
N THR A 241 -6.37 -25.49 15.98
CA THR A 241 -6.93 -24.69 14.89
C THR A 241 -8.13 -23.88 15.36
N ALA A 242 -8.41 -22.74 14.72
CA ALA A 242 -9.65 -22.02 14.95
C ALA A 242 -10.89 -22.90 14.64
N LYS A 243 -10.79 -23.76 13.60
CA LYS A 243 -11.82 -24.73 13.21
C LYS A 243 -12.16 -25.70 14.34
N GLU A 244 -11.16 -26.27 15.02
CA GLU A 244 -11.37 -27.15 16.19
C GLU A 244 -12.06 -26.45 17.36
N LEU A 245 -11.89 -25.12 17.46
CA LEU A 245 -12.51 -24.29 18.49
C LEU A 245 -13.92 -23.78 18.09
N GLY A 246 -14.44 -24.18 16.92
CA GLY A 246 -15.77 -23.80 16.45
C GLY A 246 -15.79 -22.52 15.60
N TYR A 247 -14.62 -21.98 15.23
CA TYR A 247 -14.49 -20.79 14.38
C TYR A 247 -13.85 -21.19 13.03
N PRO A 248 -14.62 -21.48 11.97
CA PRO A 248 -14.09 -21.98 10.69
C PRO A 248 -13.40 -20.90 9.86
N VAL A 249 -12.30 -20.35 10.39
CA VAL A 249 -11.47 -19.32 9.78
C VAL A 249 -10.19 -19.95 9.24
N PHE A 250 -9.90 -19.68 7.98
CA PHE A 250 -8.69 -20.16 7.31
C PHE A 250 -7.96 -18.98 6.69
N SER A 251 -6.70 -18.79 7.04
CA SER A 251 -5.88 -17.70 6.51
C SER A 251 -4.42 -18.07 6.42
N SER A 252 -3.85 -17.78 5.25
CA SER A 252 -2.46 -18.02 4.91
C SER A 252 -1.97 -16.92 3.98
N ASN A 253 -0.65 -16.71 3.95
CA ASN A 253 0.02 -15.78 3.06
C ASN A 253 0.79 -16.59 2.01
N LEU A 254 0.11 -17.00 0.95
CA LEU A 254 0.74 -17.52 -0.27
C LEU A 254 1.47 -16.38 -0.98
N GLN A 255 2.78 -16.50 -1.25
CA GLN A 255 3.53 -15.44 -1.94
C GLN A 255 3.38 -15.58 -3.45
N TYR A 256 2.89 -14.52 -4.09
CA TYR A 256 2.78 -14.46 -5.53
C TYR A 256 3.88 -13.57 -6.11
N TRP A 257 4.31 -13.94 -7.31
CA TRP A 257 5.28 -13.22 -8.12
C TRP A 257 4.55 -12.66 -9.33
N TRP A 258 4.64 -11.36 -9.51
CA TRP A 258 3.90 -10.66 -10.55
C TRP A 258 4.84 -9.83 -11.41
N LEU A 259 4.46 -9.69 -12.67
CA LEU A 259 5.04 -8.75 -13.61
C LEU A 259 3.98 -7.73 -14.03
N PRO A 260 4.37 -6.54 -14.52
CA PRO A 260 3.42 -5.56 -15.05
C PRO A 260 2.60 -6.18 -16.17
N LYS A 261 1.34 -5.75 -16.31
CA LYS A 261 0.42 -6.23 -17.34
C LYS A 261 1.03 -6.12 -18.74
N GLY A 262 0.79 -7.14 -19.57
CA GLY A 262 1.30 -7.21 -20.94
C GLY A 262 2.80 -7.49 -21.05
N THR A 263 3.43 -8.03 -20.01
CA THR A 263 4.80 -8.57 -20.13
C THR A 263 4.81 -9.78 -21.05
N ASP A 264 5.87 -9.93 -21.84
CA ASP A 264 6.01 -11.01 -22.82
C ASP A 264 5.88 -12.41 -22.16
N PRO A 265 5.04 -13.32 -22.70
CA PRO A 265 4.92 -14.68 -22.18
C PRO A 265 6.24 -15.44 -22.05
N GLU A 266 7.22 -15.23 -22.94
CA GLU A 266 8.54 -15.88 -22.84
C GLU A 266 9.29 -15.43 -21.57
N ILE A 267 9.11 -14.17 -21.15
CA ILE A 267 9.67 -13.64 -19.90
C ILE A 267 8.94 -14.24 -18.69
N LEU A 268 7.62 -14.40 -18.77
CA LEU A 268 6.83 -15.05 -17.72
C LEU A 268 7.31 -16.49 -17.51
N ASP A 269 7.42 -17.27 -18.58
CA ASP A 269 7.87 -18.65 -18.55
C ASP A 269 9.30 -18.79 -18.05
N TYR A 270 10.20 -17.89 -18.48
CA TYR A 270 11.57 -17.84 -17.99
C TYR A 270 11.61 -17.61 -16.48
N MET A 271 10.92 -16.58 -15.98
CA MET A 271 10.92 -16.26 -14.55
C MET A 271 10.20 -17.33 -13.71
N ALA A 272 9.14 -17.94 -14.24
CA ALA A 272 8.45 -19.08 -13.63
C ALA A 272 9.40 -20.28 -13.48
N SER A 273 10.18 -20.59 -14.53
CA SER A 273 11.19 -21.65 -14.51
C SER A 273 12.28 -21.38 -13.48
N VAL A 274 12.81 -20.15 -13.40
CA VAL A 274 13.82 -19.76 -12.41
C VAL A 274 13.27 -19.92 -10.97
N LEU A 275 12.04 -19.46 -10.72
CA LEU A 275 11.41 -19.57 -9.40
C LEU A 275 11.13 -21.03 -9.03
N LYS A 276 10.67 -21.85 -9.97
CA LYS A 276 10.47 -23.30 -9.77
C LYS A 276 11.78 -23.99 -9.39
N GLN A 277 12.85 -23.78 -10.16
CA GLN A 277 14.16 -24.36 -9.88
C GLN A 277 14.69 -23.91 -8.52
N ALA A 278 14.49 -22.64 -8.15
CA ALA A 278 14.88 -22.14 -6.84
C ALA A 278 14.14 -22.86 -5.70
N MET A 279 12.83 -23.10 -5.85
CA MET A 279 12.02 -23.83 -4.87
C MET A 279 12.45 -25.29 -4.68
N GLU A 280 13.10 -25.88 -5.67
CA GLU A 280 13.61 -27.26 -5.65
C GLU A 280 15.01 -27.37 -5.00
N THR A 281 15.67 -26.26 -4.67
CA THR A 281 16.97 -26.29 -4.00
C THR A 281 16.86 -26.74 -2.54
N ASP A 282 17.84 -27.53 -2.08
CA ASP A 282 17.92 -27.96 -0.67
C ASP A 282 17.88 -26.77 0.30
N TYR A 283 18.57 -25.68 -0.06
CA TYR A 283 18.56 -24.45 0.74
C TYR A 283 17.14 -23.90 0.94
N VAL A 284 16.30 -23.86 -0.09
CA VAL A 284 14.92 -23.36 0.06
C VAL A 284 14.07 -24.34 0.84
N LEU A 285 14.22 -25.66 0.63
CA LEU A 285 13.48 -26.68 1.37
C LEU A 285 13.82 -26.66 2.86
N GLU A 286 15.11 -26.56 3.21
CA GLU A 286 15.59 -26.45 4.59
C GLU A 286 15.06 -25.17 5.26
N ARG A 287 15.21 -24.01 4.60
CA ARG A 287 14.72 -22.74 5.16
C ARG A 287 13.20 -22.70 5.25
N SER A 288 12.49 -23.34 4.33
CA SER A 288 11.03 -23.49 4.39
C SER A 288 10.62 -24.30 5.60
N LYS A 289 11.32 -25.41 5.89
CA LYS A 289 11.11 -26.20 7.10
C LYS A 289 11.41 -25.40 8.37
N GLU A 290 12.56 -24.74 8.45
CA GLU A 290 12.95 -23.95 9.63
C GLU A 290 11.95 -22.82 9.98
N LEU A 291 11.31 -22.25 8.96
CA LEU A 291 10.41 -21.10 9.10
C LEU A 291 8.92 -21.49 8.99
N GLU A 292 8.62 -22.78 8.90
CA GLU A 292 7.26 -23.32 8.71
C GLU A 292 6.52 -22.67 7.54
N ILE A 293 7.23 -22.53 6.42
CA ILE A 293 6.70 -22.12 5.14
C ILE A 293 6.37 -23.40 4.38
N LEU A 294 5.10 -23.61 4.04
CA LEU A 294 4.72 -24.74 3.23
C LEU A 294 5.26 -24.53 1.81
N PRO A 295 6.16 -25.40 1.30
CA PRO A 295 6.68 -25.26 -0.04
C PRO A 295 5.55 -25.51 -1.04
N ARG A 296 5.04 -24.44 -1.63
CA ARG A 296 4.08 -24.45 -2.74
C ARG A 296 4.81 -23.96 -3.97
N THR A 297 4.51 -24.55 -5.13
CA THR A 297 4.92 -24.03 -6.43
C THR A 297 3.73 -24.21 -7.36
N ILE A 298 2.99 -23.13 -7.59
CA ILE A 298 1.78 -23.12 -8.41
C ILE A 298 2.05 -22.24 -9.63
N LEU A 299 1.79 -22.78 -10.82
CA LEU A 299 2.11 -22.19 -12.12
C LEU A 299 0.95 -22.41 -13.09
N GLY A 300 0.95 -21.71 -14.22
CA GLY A 300 0.02 -21.93 -15.33
C GLY A 300 -1.46 -21.82 -14.94
N ASP A 301 -2.29 -22.71 -15.47
CA ASP A 301 -3.75 -22.66 -15.27
C ASP A 301 -4.17 -22.78 -13.80
N GLU A 302 -3.48 -23.62 -13.02
CA GLU A 302 -3.74 -23.76 -11.57
C GLU A 302 -3.54 -22.43 -10.83
N LEU A 303 -2.53 -21.65 -11.24
CA LEU A 303 -2.28 -20.33 -10.68
C LEU A 303 -3.42 -19.36 -11.02
N ALA A 304 -3.89 -19.37 -12.26
CA ALA A 304 -5.00 -18.53 -12.71
C ALA A 304 -6.30 -18.86 -11.96
N GLU A 305 -6.66 -20.14 -11.87
CA GLU A 305 -7.83 -20.61 -11.13
C GLU A 305 -7.77 -20.23 -9.64
N ARG A 306 -6.59 -20.36 -9.04
CA ARG A 306 -6.36 -19.98 -7.63
C ARG A 306 -6.60 -18.49 -7.41
N ILE A 307 -6.07 -17.64 -8.29
CA ILE A 307 -6.24 -16.19 -8.22
C ILE A 307 -7.71 -15.82 -8.39
N GLU A 308 -8.41 -16.42 -9.35
CA GLU A 308 -9.84 -16.17 -9.57
C GLU A 308 -10.68 -16.57 -8.33
N SER A 309 -10.46 -17.80 -7.83
CA SER A 309 -11.15 -18.34 -6.66
C SER A 309 -10.94 -17.46 -5.43
N LYS A 310 -9.70 -17.03 -5.16
CA LYS A 310 -9.38 -16.13 -4.05
C LYS A 310 -9.95 -14.73 -4.23
N THR A 311 -9.88 -14.17 -5.43
CA THR A 311 -10.48 -12.86 -5.73
C THR A 311 -11.98 -12.89 -5.47
N LYS A 312 -12.67 -13.95 -5.90
CA LYS A 312 -14.10 -14.14 -5.63
C LYS A 312 -14.38 -14.24 -4.14
N LEU A 313 -13.63 -15.08 -3.41
CA LEU A 313 -13.76 -15.25 -1.97
C LEU A 313 -13.61 -13.91 -1.23
N PHE A 314 -12.59 -13.11 -1.56
CA PHE A 314 -12.36 -11.82 -0.93
C PHE A 314 -13.46 -10.81 -1.25
N SER A 315 -13.96 -10.79 -2.49
CA SER A 315 -15.04 -9.87 -2.89
C SER A 315 -16.37 -10.13 -2.17
N LEU A 316 -16.62 -11.37 -1.74
CA LEU A 316 -17.83 -11.75 -0.98
C LEU A 316 -17.79 -11.29 0.48
N MET A 317 -16.59 -11.09 1.04
CA MET A 317 -16.46 -10.57 2.39
C MET A 317 -16.77 -9.07 2.40
N LYS A 318 -17.98 -8.73 2.89
CA LYS A 318 -18.36 -7.35 3.17
C LYS A 318 -17.43 -6.78 4.23
N THR A 319 -16.43 -6.04 3.79
CA THR A 319 -15.66 -5.18 4.69
C THR A 319 -16.36 -3.83 4.68
N GLU A 320 -17.20 -3.59 5.68
CA GLU A 320 -17.60 -2.21 5.96
C GLU A 320 -16.30 -1.44 6.27
N GLN A 321 -16.05 -0.33 5.57
CA GLN A 321 -15.01 0.60 5.99
C GLN A 321 -15.45 1.16 7.35
N ARG A 322 -14.95 0.54 8.44
CA ARG A 322 -15.32 0.92 9.81
C ARG A 322 -14.67 2.20 10.29
N VAL A 323 -13.76 2.76 9.49
CA VAL A 323 -13.25 4.10 9.72
C VAL A 323 -14.11 5.03 8.89
N ASP A 324 -15.18 5.55 9.49
CA ASP A 324 -15.77 6.82 9.09
C ASP A 324 -14.72 7.91 9.36
N LEU A 325 -13.67 7.95 8.53
CA LEU A 325 -12.89 9.17 8.43
C LEU A 325 -13.91 10.22 8.00
N PRO A 326 -14.03 11.35 8.73
CA PRO A 326 -14.90 12.43 8.27
C PRO A 326 -14.56 12.68 6.81
N ASP A 327 -15.54 12.66 5.91
CA ASP A 327 -15.32 12.85 4.49
C ASP A 327 -14.64 14.21 4.29
N VAL A 328 -13.31 14.20 4.28
CA VAL A 328 -12.50 15.41 4.32
C VAL A 328 -12.83 16.21 3.07
N THR A 329 -13.19 15.56 1.97
CA THR A 329 -13.65 16.19 0.73
C THR A 329 -14.97 16.92 0.97
N ALA A 330 -16.00 16.26 1.50
CA ALA A 330 -17.29 16.90 1.80
C ALA A 330 -17.16 18.03 2.83
N TRP A 331 -16.38 17.83 3.90
CA TRP A 331 -16.13 18.86 4.91
C TRP A 331 -15.30 20.04 4.38
N THR A 332 -14.34 19.77 3.48
CA THR A 332 -13.57 20.83 2.80
C THR A 332 -14.47 21.60 1.85
N ILE A 333 -15.32 20.93 1.06
CA ILE A 333 -16.31 21.57 0.19
C ILE A 333 -17.30 22.39 1.02
N ALA A 334 -17.82 21.84 2.12
CA ALA A 334 -18.70 22.55 3.03
C ALA A 334 -18.01 23.79 3.63
N GLY A 335 -16.74 23.67 4.03
CA GLY A 335 -15.91 24.78 4.49
C GLY A 335 -15.76 25.86 3.42
N ILE A 336 -15.38 25.48 2.18
CA ILE A 336 -15.27 26.39 1.02
C ILE A 336 -16.61 27.11 0.78
N CYS A 337 -17.73 26.41 0.82
CA CYS A 337 -19.07 26.97 0.64
C CYS A 337 -19.45 27.94 1.77
N VAL A 338 -19.16 27.60 3.03
CA VAL A 338 -19.43 28.47 4.19
C VAL A 338 -18.59 29.74 4.12
N PHE A 339 -17.28 29.63 3.87
CA PHE A 339 -16.42 30.80 3.69
C PHE A 339 -16.85 31.63 2.47
N GLY A 340 -17.21 30.99 1.36
CA GLY A 340 -17.78 31.64 0.18
C GLY A 340 -19.07 32.40 0.50
N ALA A 341 -19.99 31.81 1.27
CA ALA A 341 -21.23 32.44 1.71
C ALA A 341 -20.99 33.61 2.68
N MET A 342 -20.02 33.51 3.59
CA MET A 342 -19.63 34.61 4.48
C MET A 342 -19.05 35.80 3.70
N ILE A 343 -18.22 35.53 2.70
CA ILE A 343 -17.63 36.52 1.80
C ILE A 343 -18.73 37.18 0.96
N LEU A 344 -19.64 36.39 0.40
CA LEU A 344 -20.80 36.88 -0.36
C LEU A 344 -21.75 37.70 0.53
N GLY A 345 -22.00 37.26 1.76
CA GLY A 345 -22.81 37.96 2.74
C GLY A 345 -22.23 39.32 3.11
N LYS A 346 -20.92 39.41 3.37
CA LYS A 346 -20.23 40.69 3.61
C LYS A 346 -20.23 41.59 2.37
N PHE A 347 -20.13 41.00 1.17
CA PHE A 347 -20.21 41.74 -0.09
C PHE A 347 -21.62 42.32 -0.35
N VAL A 348 -22.68 41.54 -0.10
CA VAL A 348 -24.08 41.91 -0.38
C VAL A 348 -24.70 42.77 0.73
N PHE A 349 -24.46 42.45 2.00
CA PHE A 349 -25.13 43.07 3.15
C PHE A 349 -24.26 44.05 3.95
N GLY A 350 -23.00 44.25 3.58
CA GLY A 350 -22.13 45.25 4.19
C GLY A 350 -22.62 46.67 3.94
N LYS A 351 -23.52 47.19 4.80
CA LYS A 351 -23.93 48.59 4.80
C LYS A 351 -22.72 49.48 5.09
N ARG A 352 -22.35 50.32 4.11
CA ARG A 352 -21.23 51.25 4.20
C ARG A 352 -21.54 52.40 5.16
N SER A 353 -20.83 52.47 6.28
CA SER A 353 -20.64 53.73 7.01
C SER A 353 -19.44 54.47 6.40
N ALA A 354 -19.60 55.77 6.12
CA ALA A 354 -18.56 56.60 5.51
C ALA A 354 -17.32 56.80 6.43
N SER A 355 -17.41 56.42 7.70
CA SER A 355 -16.36 56.63 8.73
C SER A 355 -15.25 55.57 8.75
N GLU A 356 -15.44 54.39 8.15
CA GLU A 356 -14.45 53.28 8.18
C GLU A 356 -13.44 53.32 7.00
N LYS A 357 -13.48 54.37 6.17
CA LYS A 357 -12.69 54.44 4.93
C LYS A 357 -11.17 54.55 5.11
N ALA A 358 -10.65 54.80 6.31
CA ALA A 358 -9.29 55.32 6.46
C ALA A 358 -8.25 54.35 7.08
N THR A 359 -8.61 53.16 7.57
CA THR A 359 -7.62 52.35 8.32
C THR A 359 -7.65 50.84 8.14
N GLU A 360 -8.64 50.24 7.46
CA GLU A 360 -8.63 48.80 7.17
C GLU A 360 -8.43 48.52 5.67
N GLY A 361 -7.44 47.67 5.38
CA GLY A 361 -7.19 47.18 4.02
C GLY A 361 -8.44 46.49 3.47
N ARG A 362 -9.07 47.11 2.46
CA ARG A 362 -10.29 46.59 1.82
C ARG A 362 -10.09 45.14 1.38
N MET A 363 -10.89 44.21 1.91
CA MET A 363 -10.90 42.83 1.41
C MET A 363 -11.20 42.82 -0.09
N ARG A 364 -10.31 42.21 -0.86
CA ARG A 364 -10.43 42.02 -2.31
C ARG A 364 -11.28 40.78 -2.59
N TYR A 365 -12.59 40.98 -2.61
CA TYR A 365 -13.58 39.91 -2.83
C TYR A 365 -13.36 39.18 -4.16
N ASP A 366 -12.89 39.87 -5.20
CA ASP A 366 -12.46 39.30 -6.48
C ASP A 366 -11.39 38.21 -6.27
N LEU A 367 -10.33 38.54 -5.52
CA LEU A 367 -9.25 37.60 -5.25
C LEU A 367 -9.72 36.42 -4.41
N ALA A 368 -10.58 36.66 -3.43
CA ALA A 368 -11.08 35.60 -2.55
C ALA A 368 -11.91 34.55 -3.32
N PHE A 369 -12.86 34.99 -4.15
CA PHE A 369 -13.68 34.08 -4.96
C PHE A 369 -12.84 33.29 -5.98
N GLY A 370 -11.86 33.92 -6.63
CA GLY A 370 -10.97 33.20 -7.54
C GLY A 370 -10.13 32.14 -6.84
N THR A 371 -9.60 32.42 -5.64
CA THR A 371 -8.86 31.41 -4.85
C THR A 371 -9.73 30.24 -4.39
N LEU A 372 -10.98 30.49 -3.99
CA LEU A 372 -11.94 29.43 -3.66
C LEU A 372 -12.27 28.56 -4.87
N GLY A 373 -12.46 29.16 -6.04
CA GLY A 373 -12.70 28.43 -7.29
C GLY A 373 -11.53 27.52 -7.68
N MET A 374 -10.28 28.01 -7.57
CA MET A 374 -9.09 27.19 -7.81
C MET A 374 -8.95 26.06 -6.80
N CYS A 375 -9.33 26.28 -5.53
CA CYS A 375 -9.33 25.25 -4.50
C CYS A 375 -10.34 24.14 -4.82
N LEU A 376 -11.54 24.50 -5.27
CA LEU A 376 -12.55 23.53 -5.71
C LEU A 376 -12.07 22.69 -6.90
N VAL A 377 -11.45 23.31 -7.91
CA VAL A 377 -10.87 22.60 -9.06
C VAL A 377 -9.76 21.64 -8.61
N TYR A 378 -8.88 22.08 -7.70
CA TYR A 378 -7.84 21.22 -7.14
C TYR A 378 -8.44 19.99 -6.43
N VAL A 379 -9.45 20.18 -5.57
CA VAL A 379 -10.14 19.09 -4.88
C VAL A 379 -10.79 18.13 -5.86
N LEU A 380 -11.42 18.63 -6.93
CA LEU A 380 -12.04 17.80 -7.96
C LEU A 380 -11.00 17.00 -8.75
N LEU A 381 -9.87 17.61 -9.15
CA LEU A 381 -8.79 16.92 -9.85
C LEU A 381 -8.20 15.78 -9.01
N MET A 382 -8.06 16.02 -7.70
CA MET A 382 -7.60 15.02 -6.73
C MET A 382 -8.64 13.91 -6.54
N GLY A 383 -9.92 14.24 -6.41
CA GLY A 383 -11.00 13.27 -6.25
C GLY A 383 -11.21 12.39 -7.48
N LEU A 384 -10.95 12.90 -8.68
CA LEU A 384 -11.03 12.16 -9.94
C LEU A 384 -9.75 11.39 -10.29
N GLY A 385 -8.65 11.62 -9.58
CA GLY A 385 -7.35 10.96 -9.83
C GLY A 385 -6.74 11.28 -11.20
N VAL A 386 -7.06 12.44 -11.78
CA VAL A 386 -6.62 12.83 -13.14
C VAL A 386 -5.14 13.25 -13.15
N LEU A 387 -4.66 13.82 -12.05
CA LEU A 387 -3.29 14.27 -11.85
C LEU A 387 -2.79 13.72 -10.52
N SER A 388 -1.53 13.26 -10.50
CA SER A 388 -0.88 12.91 -9.23
C SER A 388 -0.86 14.12 -8.29
N PHE A 389 -0.89 13.88 -6.98
CA PHE A 389 -0.83 14.88 -5.92
C PHE A 389 0.22 15.96 -6.15
N VAL A 390 1.43 15.57 -6.60
CA VAL A 390 2.54 16.51 -6.80
C VAL A 390 2.19 17.55 -7.87
N TRP A 391 1.78 17.09 -9.06
CA TRP A 391 1.43 17.98 -10.16
C TRP A 391 0.17 18.79 -9.89
N ALA A 392 -0.83 18.20 -9.25
CA ALA A 392 -2.04 18.91 -8.85
C ALA A 392 -1.73 20.04 -7.86
N THR A 393 -0.89 19.76 -6.86
CA THR A 393 -0.50 20.74 -5.82
C THR A 393 0.36 21.86 -6.42
N ILE A 394 1.33 21.53 -7.29
CA ILE A 394 2.14 22.53 -8.01
C ILE A 394 1.22 23.43 -8.83
N ALA A 395 0.32 22.85 -9.63
CA ALA A 395 -0.61 23.62 -10.47
C ALA A 395 -1.49 24.55 -9.62
N PHE A 396 -2.02 24.05 -8.49
CA PHE A 396 -2.83 24.85 -7.58
C PHE A 396 -2.06 26.02 -6.95
N ILE A 397 -0.85 25.77 -6.42
CA ILE A 397 -0.04 26.82 -5.78
C ILE A 397 0.42 27.86 -6.81
N VAL A 398 0.80 27.44 -8.02
CA VAL A 398 1.20 28.35 -9.09
C VAL A 398 0.01 29.20 -9.55
N ALA A 399 -1.14 28.58 -9.80
CA ALA A 399 -2.35 29.29 -10.24
C ALA A 399 -2.82 30.30 -9.17
N SER A 400 -2.91 29.87 -7.91
CA SER A 400 -3.31 30.75 -6.80
C SER A 400 -2.29 31.84 -6.51
N GLY A 401 -0.99 31.53 -6.52
CA GLY A 401 0.08 32.50 -6.32
C GLY A 401 0.13 33.56 -7.42
N LEU A 402 -0.02 33.17 -8.69
CA LEU A 402 -0.09 34.13 -9.81
C LEU A 402 -1.33 35.00 -9.75
N TYR A 403 -2.48 34.42 -9.42
CA TYR A 403 -3.71 35.15 -9.27
C TYR A 403 -3.63 36.19 -8.15
N LEU A 404 -3.13 35.81 -6.96
CA LEU A 404 -2.94 36.70 -5.82
C LEU A 404 -1.91 37.80 -6.08
N THR A 405 -0.89 37.52 -6.88
CA THR A 405 0.16 38.49 -7.23
C THR A 405 -0.17 39.31 -8.48
N SER A 406 -1.37 39.16 -9.06
CA SER A 406 -1.76 39.82 -10.32
C SER A 406 -0.76 39.57 -11.45
N CYS A 407 -0.20 38.36 -11.50
CA CYS A 407 0.80 37.92 -12.47
C CYS A 407 2.09 38.76 -12.49
N ASP A 408 2.54 39.27 -11.33
CA ASP A 408 3.85 39.94 -11.24
C ASP A 408 4.99 38.95 -11.53
N LYS A 409 5.62 39.08 -12.71
CA LYS A 409 6.71 38.22 -13.17
C LYS A 409 7.91 38.19 -12.21
N ARG A 410 8.10 39.22 -11.39
CA ARG A 410 9.19 39.26 -10.39
C ARG A 410 8.94 38.32 -9.23
N LYS A 411 7.67 37.96 -8.98
CA LYS A 411 7.26 37.05 -7.89
C LYS A 411 7.12 35.60 -8.35
N LEU A 412 7.13 35.35 -9.67
CA LEU A 412 6.97 34.03 -10.25
C LEU A 412 8.00 33.03 -9.72
N VAL A 413 9.26 33.45 -9.53
CA VAL A 413 10.33 32.59 -9.02
C VAL A 413 10.00 32.08 -7.61
N TYR A 414 9.59 32.97 -6.70
CA TYR A 414 9.20 32.60 -5.34
C TYR A 414 7.95 31.71 -5.31
N VAL A 415 6.97 31.98 -6.18
CA VAL A 415 5.75 31.14 -6.27
C VAL A 415 6.09 29.73 -6.75
N LEU A 416 6.98 29.59 -7.74
CA LEU A 416 7.44 28.30 -8.24
C LEU A 416 8.27 27.54 -7.19
N GLU A 417 9.15 28.24 -6.47
CA GLU A 417 9.94 27.66 -5.39
C GLU A 417 9.03 27.12 -4.27
N VAL A 418 8.08 27.92 -3.79
CA VAL A 418 7.10 27.49 -2.78
C VAL A 418 6.26 26.33 -3.29
N ALA A 419 5.81 26.36 -4.54
CA ALA A 419 5.05 25.27 -5.13
C ALA A 419 5.82 23.94 -5.13
N LEU A 420 7.10 23.97 -5.54
CA LEU A 420 7.97 22.80 -5.56
C LEU A 420 8.25 22.29 -4.14
N VAL A 421 8.66 23.17 -3.22
CA VAL A 421 9.02 22.80 -1.84
C VAL A 421 7.80 22.25 -1.10
N MET A 422 6.66 22.92 -1.16
CA MET A 422 5.45 22.46 -0.47
C MET A 422 4.91 21.17 -1.08
N SER A 423 4.88 21.06 -2.40
CA SER A 423 4.37 19.87 -3.05
C SER A 423 5.22 18.64 -2.80
N LEU A 424 6.55 18.74 -2.97
CA LEU A 424 7.46 17.62 -2.73
C LEU A 424 7.59 17.32 -1.24
N GLY A 425 7.61 18.36 -0.40
CA GLY A 425 7.66 18.24 1.06
C GLY A 425 6.43 17.53 1.62
N LEU A 426 5.21 17.94 1.23
CA LEU A 426 3.98 17.26 1.66
C LEU A 426 3.93 15.83 1.11
N HIS A 427 4.30 15.61 -0.15
CA HIS A 427 4.35 14.27 -0.71
C HIS A 427 5.31 13.37 0.09
N TYR A 428 6.49 13.86 0.45
CA TYR A 428 7.45 13.14 1.27
C TYR A 428 6.88 12.85 2.67
N VAL A 429 6.29 13.84 3.34
CA VAL A 429 5.70 13.66 4.67
C VAL A 429 4.61 12.58 4.65
N PHE A 430 3.66 12.65 3.72
CA PHE A 430 2.57 11.69 3.67
C PHE A 430 3.03 10.29 3.24
N THR A 431 3.84 10.18 2.19
CA THR A 431 4.22 8.87 1.64
C THR A 431 5.35 8.20 2.40
N VAL A 432 6.31 8.97 2.93
CA VAL A 432 7.49 8.42 3.63
C VAL A 432 7.29 8.41 5.14
N LEU A 433 6.82 9.51 5.74
CA LEU A 433 6.66 9.56 7.21
C LEU A 433 5.37 8.88 7.66
N PHE A 434 4.26 9.13 6.97
CA PHE A 434 2.96 8.57 7.35
C PHE A 434 2.59 7.29 6.60
N ALA A 435 3.36 6.90 5.57
CA ALA A 435 3.09 5.73 4.74
C ALA A 435 1.66 5.74 4.13
N ILE A 436 1.11 6.93 3.92
CA ILE A 436 -0.19 7.19 3.31
C ILE A 436 0.02 7.33 1.81
N GLN A 437 -0.77 6.58 1.04
CA GLN A 437 -0.82 6.78 -0.39
C GLN A 437 -1.60 8.07 -0.69
N LEU A 438 -1.00 8.95 -1.48
CA LEU A 438 -1.67 10.11 -2.05
C LEU A 438 -2.15 9.78 -3.48
N PRO A 439 -3.27 10.39 -3.93
CA PRO A 439 -3.79 10.23 -5.29
C PRO A 439 -2.79 10.62 -6.39
#